data_AF-A0A1Q6JXR7-F1
#
_entry.id   AF-A0A1Q6JXR7-F1
#
_cell.length_a   1.000
_cell.length_b   1.000
_cell.length_c   1.000
_cell.angle_alpha   90.00
_cell.angle_beta   90.00
_cell.angle_gamma   90.00
#
_symmetry.space_group_name_H-M   'P 1'
#
loop_
_entity.id
_entity.type
_entity.pdbx_description
1 polymer ?
#
loop_
_entity_poly.entity_id
_entity_poly.type
_entity_poly.pdbx_seq_one_letter_code
_entity_poly.pdbx_strand_id
1 'polypeptide(L)'
;MKNDFKKIIFVLVYILSIILLVYLCSFTYSIFLNKLSVENYFTTNTIFSINKIVLFSSANAEVTVNTNNTTTINNLIQYTDIAIFINNNTSEYTLENTLKSVQIDDIKFNTLPKSGKANLYYKDLNYFSTPTILEENIIDKKLNFDVSSEDEIDYSKPILYNNCANPITISYKNSDLISSYTINNDSPLFYDGSLLKKCNIILNNLKCNFSFYIIIENNLGYKYRCPVSIDIPLSDISTSIYSGTYTYIYNPNYSFYLYT
;
A
#
# COMPACT_ATOMS: atom_id res chain seq x y z
N MET A 1 29.52 43.65 51.52
CA MET A 1 30.34 43.46 50.30
C MET A 1 30.25 42.06 49.69
N LYS A 2 30.78 40.98 50.31
CA LYS A 2 30.80 39.64 49.68
C LYS A 2 29.40 39.02 49.47
N ASN A 3 28.45 39.35 50.34
CA ASN A 3 27.07 38.85 50.29
C ASN A 3 26.19 39.62 49.28
N ASP A 4 26.45 40.91 49.11
CA ASP A 4 25.73 41.78 48.17
C ASP A 4 26.10 41.46 46.73
N PHE A 5 27.38 41.14 46.49
CA PHE A 5 27.88 40.70 45.17
C PHE A 5 27.23 39.38 44.71
N LYS A 6 27.04 38.42 45.63
CA LYS A 6 26.32 37.16 45.35
C LYS A 6 24.85 37.39 45.02
N LYS A 7 24.18 38.31 45.71
CA LYS A 7 22.79 38.69 45.41
C LYS A 7 22.66 39.32 44.02
N ILE A 8 23.60 40.20 43.64
CA ILE A 8 23.61 40.82 42.31
C ILE A 8 23.79 39.76 41.22
N ILE A 9 24.75 38.84 41.38
CA ILE A 9 24.96 37.75 40.42
C ILE A 9 23.72 36.87 40.31
N PHE A 10 23.07 36.55 41.44
CA PHE A 10 21.84 35.74 41.44
C PHE A 10 20.70 36.42 40.68
N VAL A 11 20.50 37.73 40.89
CA VAL A 11 19.50 38.52 40.14
C VAL A 11 19.82 38.55 38.65
N LEU A 12 21.10 38.69 38.28
CA LEU A 12 21.53 38.73 36.89
C LEU A 12 21.28 37.39 36.18
N VAL A 13 21.60 36.27 36.84
CA VAL A 13 21.32 34.91 36.34
C VAL A 13 19.81 34.67 36.23
N TYR A 14 19.03 35.14 37.19
CA TYR A 14 17.58 35.02 37.17
C TYR A 14 16.95 35.77 35.99
N ILE A 15 17.38 37.01 35.73
CA ILE A 15 16.95 37.78 34.55
C ILE A 15 17.32 37.07 33.25
N LEU A 16 18.56 36.57 33.15
CA LEU A 16 19.00 35.82 31.97
C LEU A 16 18.15 34.57 31.72
N SER A 17 17.76 33.87 32.80
CA SER A 17 16.92 32.68 32.73
C SER A 17 15.50 33.01 32.27
N ILE A 18 14.95 34.17 32.65
CA ILE A 18 13.64 34.64 32.15
C ILE A 18 13.72 34.97 30.66
N ILE A 19 14.77 35.65 30.22
CA ILE A 19 14.96 35.99 28.80
C ILE A 19 15.06 34.72 27.96
N LEU A 20 15.82 33.73 28.42
CA LEU A 20 15.94 32.43 27.76
C LEU A 20 14.58 31.71 27.67
N LEU A 21 13.79 31.75 28.74
CA LEU A 21 12.46 31.13 28.76
C LEU A 21 11.52 31.78 27.72
N VAL A 22 11.49 33.11 27.64
CA VAL A 22 10.67 33.84 26.66
C VAL A 22 11.10 33.50 25.23
N TYR A 23 12.41 33.43 24.97
CA TYR A 23 12.94 33.03 23.67
C TYR A 23 12.51 31.61 23.28
N LEU A 24 12.64 30.65 24.20
CA LEU A 24 12.24 29.25 23.98
C LEU A 24 10.73 29.15 23.72
N CYS A 25 9.90 29.86 24.50
CA CYS A 25 8.45 29.90 24.28
C CYS A 25 8.12 30.45 22.88
N SER A 26 8.73 31.56 22.47
CA SER A 26 8.53 32.15 21.14
C SER A 26 8.95 31.20 20.02
N PHE A 27 10.08 30.50 20.17
CA PHE A 27 10.55 29.52 19.20
C PHE A 27 9.59 28.33 19.08
N THR A 28 9.14 27.76 20.20
CA THR A 28 8.15 26.67 20.18
C THR A 28 6.80 27.10 19.60
N TYR A 29 6.37 28.33 19.89
CA TYR A 29 5.13 28.89 19.35
C TYR A 29 5.21 29.10 17.85
N SER A 30 6.34 29.56 17.32
CA SER A 30 6.56 29.68 15.88
C SER A 30 6.54 28.32 15.17
N ILE A 31 7.15 27.28 15.77
CA ILE A 31 7.08 25.91 15.22
C ILE A 31 5.64 25.40 15.23
N PHE A 32 4.91 25.65 16.31
CA PHE A 32 3.50 25.27 16.43
C PHE A 32 2.62 25.95 15.39
N LEU A 33 2.76 27.26 15.18
CA LEU A 33 2.01 27.98 14.16
C LEU A 33 2.34 27.53 12.74
N ASN A 34 3.62 27.25 12.44
CA ASN A 34 4.03 26.70 11.15
C ASN A 34 3.46 25.30 10.92
N LYS A 35 3.40 24.46 11.96
CA LYS A 35 2.75 23.16 11.88
C LYS A 35 1.25 23.31 11.61
N LEU A 36 0.57 24.21 12.32
CA LEU A 36 -0.85 24.50 12.15
C LEU A 36 -1.18 25.06 10.77
N SER A 37 -0.35 25.94 10.21
CA SER A 37 -0.57 26.50 8.87
C SER A 37 -0.39 25.45 7.78
N VAL A 38 0.61 24.58 7.93
CA VAL A 38 0.84 23.43 7.04
C VAL A 38 -0.31 22.43 7.14
N GLU A 39 -0.74 22.07 8.37
CA GLU A 39 -1.90 21.20 8.59
C GLU A 39 -3.18 21.81 7.98
N ASN A 40 -3.43 23.10 8.19
CA ASN A 40 -4.61 23.77 7.63
C ASN A 40 -4.57 23.85 6.09
N TYR A 41 -3.39 24.03 5.48
CA TYR A 41 -3.22 23.97 4.02
C TYR A 41 -3.56 22.58 3.46
N PHE A 42 -3.33 21.52 4.23
CA PHE A 42 -3.73 20.16 3.88
C PHE A 42 -5.20 19.83 4.21
N THR A 43 -5.90 20.68 4.97
CA THR A 43 -7.35 20.52 5.28
C THR A 43 -8.29 21.16 4.25
N THR A 44 -7.78 21.85 3.23
CA THR A 44 -8.62 22.33 2.12
C THR A 44 -9.03 21.15 1.25
N ASN A 45 -10.32 21.00 0.97
CA ASN A 45 -10.97 19.99 0.12
C ASN A 45 -10.01 19.33 -0.89
N THR A 46 -9.53 18.14 -0.56
CA THR A 46 -8.63 17.39 -1.44
C THR A 46 -9.45 16.86 -2.61
N ILE A 47 -9.07 17.23 -3.84
CA ILE A 47 -9.81 16.84 -5.04
C ILE A 47 -9.87 15.32 -5.17
N PHE A 48 -8.72 14.66 -4.99
CA PHE A 48 -8.65 13.19 -4.98
C PHE A 48 -8.35 12.67 -3.57
N SER A 49 -8.91 11.52 -3.23
CA SER A 49 -8.63 10.77 -2.00
C SER A 49 -8.58 9.26 -2.29
N ILE A 50 -8.06 8.49 -1.34
CA ILE A 50 -8.20 7.03 -1.31
C ILE A 50 -8.82 6.70 0.03
N ASN A 51 -10.07 6.22 -0.03
CA ASN A 51 -10.84 5.84 1.15
C ASN A 51 -11.11 4.33 1.25
N LYS A 52 -10.72 3.57 0.22
CA LYS A 52 -10.94 2.13 0.14
C LYS A 52 -9.81 1.45 -0.64
N ILE A 53 -9.23 0.44 -0.02
CA ILE A 53 -8.32 -0.52 -0.64
C ILE A 53 -8.84 -1.92 -0.31
N VAL A 54 -9.07 -2.73 -1.33
CA VAL A 54 -9.52 -4.13 -1.16
C VAL A 54 -8.34 -5.04 -1.46
N LEU A 55 -8.02 -5.91 -0.52
CA LEU A 55 -6.93 -6.88 -0.63
C LEU A 55 -7.51 -8.29 -0.54
N PHE A 56 -7.23 -9.10 -1.55
CA PHE A 56 -7.62 -10.51 -1.61
C PHE A 56 -6.37 -11.38 -1.62
N SER A 57 -6.15 -12.16 -0.57
CA SER A 57 -5.00 -13.03 -0.41
C SER A 57 -5.38 -14.50 -0.56
N SER A 58 -4.58 -15.25 -1.31
CA SER A 58 -4.70 -16.70 -1.45
C SER A 58 -3.33 -17.32 -1.81
N ALA A 59 -3.29 -18.61 -2.07
CA ALA A 59 -2.12 -19.32 -2.55
C ALA A 59 -2.46 -20.18 -3.76
N ASN A 60 -1.45 -20.59 -4.50
CA ASN A 60 -1.58 -21.55 -5.59
C ASN A 60 -0.30 -22.37 -5.70
N ALA A 61 -0.34 -23.49 -6.42
CA ALA A 61 0.84 -24.29 -6.67
C ALA A 61 0.86 -24.92 -8.05
N GLU A 62 2.07 -25.03 -8.59
CA GLU A 62 2.37 -25.96 -9.67
C GLU A 62 2.69 -27.33 -9.07
N VAL A 63 2.04 -28.37 -9.56
CA VAL A 63 2.14 -29.71 -8.99
C VAL A 63 2.35 -30.80 -10.03
N THR A 64 2.91 -31.92 -9.58
CA THR A 64 2.96 -33.18 -10.33
C THR A 64 2.30 -34.27 -9.52
N VAL A 65 1.28 -34.90 -10.08
CA VAL A 65 0.58 -36.03 -9.45
C VAL A 65 1.36 -37.31 -9.70
N ASN A 66 1.72 -38.01 -8.63
CA ASN A 66 2.51 -39.24 -8.70
C ASN A 66 1.60 -40.48 -8.73
N THR A 67 2.13 -41.60 -9.21
CA THR A 67 1.40 -42.87 -9.32
C THR A 67 1.07 -43.53 -7.98
N ASN A 68 1.77 -43.15 -6.90
CA ASN A 68 1.63 -43.70 -5.55
C ASN A 68 0.65 -42.90 -4.66
N ASN A 69 -0.34 -42.22 -5.25
CA ASN A 69 -1.30 -41.37 -4.54
C ASN A 69 -0.65 -40.25 -3.70
N THR A 70 0.47 -39.72 -4.18
CA THR A 70 1.11 -38.52 -3.63
C THR A 70 1.16 -37.42 -4.68
N THR A 71 1.29 -36.19 -4.23
CA THR A 71 1.46 -35.02 -5.10
C THR A 71 2.74 -34.30 -4.71
N THR A 72 3.59 -34.02 -5.70
CA THR A 72 4.78 -33.20 -5.51
C THR A 72 4.45 -31.76 -5.88
N ILE A 73 4.70 -30.84 -4.96
CA ILE A 73 4.57 -29.40 -5.16
C ILE A 73 5.90 -28.89 -5.70
N ASN A 74 5.87 -28.42 -6.95
CA ASN A 74 7.05 -27.93 -7.66
C ASN A 74 7.32 -26.47 -7.33
N ASN A 75 6.26 -25.67 -7.24
CA ASN A 75 6.33 -24.27 -6.88
C ASN A 75 5.07 -23.90 -6.09
N LEU A 76 5.24 -23.42 -4.86
CA LEU A 76 4.17 -22.87 -4.04
C LEU A 76 4.29 -21.34 -4.04
N ILE A 77 3.19 -20.67 -4.35
CA ILE A 77 3.11 -19.22 -4.34
C ILE A 77 2.03 -18.75 -3.38
N GLN A 78 2.25 -17.60 -2.77
CA GLN A 78 1.21 -16.81 -2.11
C GLN A 78 1.02 -15.52 -2.91
N TYR A 79 -0.23 -15.13 -3.13
CA TYR A 79 -0.52 -13.88 -3.82
C TYR A 79 -1.55 -13.05 -3.06
N THR A 80 -1.51 -11.75 -3.29
CA THR A 80 -2.51 -10.78 -2.83
C THR A 80 -2.84 -9.83 -3.96
N ASP A 81 -4.06 -9.94 -4.49
CA ASP A 81 -4.59 -8.95 -5.42
C ASP A 81 -5.08 -7.72 -4.64
N ILE A 82 -4.76 -6.53 -5.15
CA ILE A 82 -4.97 -5.25 -4.46
C ILE A 82 -5.69 -4.32 -5.42
N ALA A 83 -6.86 -3.82 -5.00
CA ALA A 83 -7.64 -2.81 -5.71
C ALA A 83 -7.68 -1.53 -4.89
N ILE A 84 -7.15 -0.44 -5.44
CA ILE A 84 -7.05 0.88 -4.80
C ILE A 84 -8.06 1.81 -5.48
N PHE A 85 -9.06 2.27 -4.72
CA PHE A 85 -10.12 3.12 -5.24
C PHE A 85 -9.75 4.58 -5.03
N ILE A 86 -9.59 5.32 -6.14
CA ILE A 86 -9.47 6.78 -6.12
C ILE A 86 -10.87 7.36 -6.07
N ASN A 87 -11.09 8.31 -5.18
CA ASN A 87 -12.34 9.04 -5.07
C ASN A 87 -12.07 10.51 -5.41
N ASN A 88 -12.85 11.06 -6.34
CA ASN A 88 -12.78 12.47 -6.73
C ASN A 88 -13.65 13.40 -5.86
N ASN A 89 -14.25 12.85 -4.80
CA ASN A 89 -14.99 13.51 -3.73
C ASN A 89 -16.15 14.42 -4.20
N THR A 90 -16.67 14.22 -5.41
CA THR A 90 -17.76 15.00 -5.99
C THR A 90 -18.74 14.10 -6.75
N SER A 91 -19.98 14.58 -6.92
CA SER A 91 -20.97 13.94 -7.81
C SER A 91 -20.90 14.44 -9.24
N GLU A 92 -20.29 15.61 -9.47
CA GLU A 92 -20.15 16.24 -10.79
C GLU A 92 -18.70 16.15 -11.28
N TYR A 93 -18.52 15.86 -12.57
CA TYR A 93 -17.21 15.74 -13.20
C TYR A 93 -16.81 17.05 -13.90
N THR A 94 -15.63 17.56 -13.57
CA THR A 94 -15.02 18.77 -14.12
C THR A 94 -13.60 18.46 -14.57
N LEU A 95 -12.95 19.39 -15.27
CA LEU A 95 -11.54 19.22 -15.65
C LEU A 95 -10.59 19.11 -14.44
N GLU A 96 -11.01 19.64 -13.29
CA GLU A 96 -10.19 19.63 -12.07
C GLU A 96 -10.19 18.26 -11.38
N ASN A 97 -11.34 17.59 -11.36
CA ASN A 97 -11.57 16.34 -10.61
C ASN A 97 -11.64 15.08 -11.50
N THR A 98 -11.19 15.20 -12.74
CA THR A 98 -11.04 14.08 -13.67
C THR A 98 -9.56 13.80 -13.95
N LEU A 99 -9.24 12.52 -14.13
CA LEU A 99 -7.89 12.06 -14.41
C LEU A 99 -7.52 12.41 -15.85
N LYS A 100 -6.25 12.78 -16.05
CA LYS A 100 -5.59 12.89 -17.35
C LYS A 100 -4.47 11.87 -17.48
N SER A 101 -3.70 11.66 -16.40
CA SER A 101 -2.75 10.55 -16.30
C SER A 101 -2.57 10.12 -14.86
N VAL A 102 -2.25 8.85 -14.64
CA VAL A 102 -1.95 8.30 -13.32
C VAL A 102 -0.70 7.44 -13.40
N GLN A 103 0.15 7.53 -12.38
CA GLN A 103 1.33 6.69 -12.27
C GLN A 103 1.56 6.25 -10.82
N ILE A 104 2.01 5.02 -10.64
CA ILE A 104 2.67 4.54 -9.42
C ILE A 104 4.16 4.76 -9.61
N ASP A 105 4.83 5.32 -8.60
CA ASP A 105 6.26 5.61 -8.65
C ASP A 105 6.95 5.33 -7.30
N ASP A 106 8.28 5.14 -7.34
CA ASP A 106 9.17 4.94 -6.18
C ASP A 106 8.69 3.80 -5.24
N ILE A 107 8.35 2.66 -5.84
CA ILE A 107 8.01 1.44 -5.12
C ILE A 107 9.18 0.98 -4.25
N LYS A 108 8.91 0.75 -2.97
CA LYS A 108 9.88 0.32 -1.95
C LYS A 108 9.28 -0.75 -1.06
N PHE A 109 9.93 -1.90 -1.00
CA PHE A 109 9.66 -2.91 0.03
C PHE A 109 10.30 -2.49 1.34
N ASN A 110 9.47 -2.13 2.32
CA ASN A 110 9.91 -1.72 3.66
C ASN A 110 10.25 -2.94 4.51
N THR A 111 9.50 -4.03 4.32
CA THR A 111 9.82 -5.34 4.88
C THR A 111 9.61 -6.41 3.83
N LEU A 112 10.60 -7.28 3.67
CA LEU A 112 10.53 -8.44 2.79
C LEU A 112 10.10 -9.68 3.57
N PRO A 113 9.42 -10.64 2.92
CA PRO A 113 9.14 -11.92 3.54
C PRO A 113 10.44 -12.65 3.87
N LYS A 114 10.46 -13.41 4.96
CA LYS A 114 11.58 -14.27 5.33
C LYS A 114 11.70 -15.50 4.43
N SER A 115 10.60 -15.88 3.77
CA SER A 115 10.50 -17.03 2.89
C SER A 115 9.91 -16.62 1.56
N GLY A 116 10.54 -17.08 0.47
CA GLY A 116 10.15 -16.78 -0.90
C GLY A 116 10.74 -15.49 -1.47
N LYS A 117 10.21 -15.06 -2.62
CA LYS A 117 10.62 -13.85 -3.35
C LYS A 117 9.40 -12.98 -3.65
N ALA A 118 9.42 -11.77 -3.11
CA ALA A 118 8.38 -10.78 -3.26
C ALA A 118 8.54 -9.98 -4.56
N ASN A 119 7.49 -9.93 -5.38
CA ASN A 119 7.38 -9.10 -6.58
C ASN A 119 5.97 -8.50 -6.68
N LEU A 120 5.84 -7.39 -7.41
CA LEU A 120 4.55 -6.77 -7.76
C LEU A 120 4.30 -6.92 -9.26
N TYR A 121 3.03 -7.03 -9.64
CA TYR A 121 2.60 -7.19 -11.02
C TYR A 121 1.37 -6.33 -11.27
N TYR A 122 1.22 -5.81 -12.50
CA TYR A 122 -0.07 -5.28 -12.92
C TYR A 122 -1.10 -6.42 -12.94
N LYS A 123 -2.30 -6.16 -12.41
CA LYS A 123 -3.38 -7.15 -12.34
C LYS A 123 -4.53 -6.70 -13.22
N ASP A 124 -4.88 -7.52 -14.20
CA ASP A 124 -6.11 -7.36 -14.96
C ASP A 124 -7.32 -7.57 -14.02
N LEU A 125 -8.20 -6.57 -13.99
CA LEU A 125 -9.40 -6.54 -13.13
C LEU A 125 -10.34 -7.72 -13.39
N ASN A 126 -10.42 -8.23 -14.62
CA ASN A 126 -11.26 -9.39 -14.96
C ASN A 126 -10.80 -10.68 -14.28
N TYR A 127 -9.52 -10.76 -13.92
CA TYR A 127 -8.91 -11.90 -13.23
C TYR A 127 -8.67 -11.63 -11.75
N PHE A 128 -9.23 -10.54 -11.19
CA PHE A 128 -9.12 -10.25 -9.77
C PHE A 128 -9.65 -11.43 -8.95
N SER A 129 -8.98 -11.76 -7.84
CA SER A 129 -9.25 -12.92 -6.98
C SER A 129 -9.00 -14.30 -7.59
N THR A 130 -8.29 -14.34 -8.72
CA THR A 130 -7.81 -15.59 -9.35
C THR A 130 -6.28 -15.65 -9.28
N PRO A 131 -5.68 -16.86 -9.34
CA PRO A 131 -4.22 -17.01 -9.27
C PRO A 131 -3.49 -16.59 -10.55
N THR A 132 -4.20 -16.11 -11.57
CA THR A 132 -3.62 -15.67 -12.85
C THR A 132 -2.77 -14.42 -12.64
N ILE A 133 -1.46 -14.54 -12.87
CA ILE A 133 -0.47 -13.47 -12.82
C ILE A 133 0.44 -13.66 -14.03
N LEU A 134 0.52 -12.64 -14.88
CA LEU A 134 1.35 -12.63 -16.07
C LEU A 134 2.75 -12.13 -15.70
N GLU A 135 3.80 -12.91 -15.99
CA GLU A 135 5.17 -12.55 -15.59
C GLU A 135 5.68 -11.30 -16.31
N GLU A 136 5.22 -11.06 -17.54
CA GLU A 136 5.52 -9.86 -18.32
C GLU A 136 4.97 -8.58 -17.69
N ASN A 137 4.01 -8.69 -16.78
CA ASN A 137 3.39 -7.55 -16.08
C ASN A 137 4.14 -7.14 -14.81
N ILE A 138 5.36 -7.65 -14.59
CA ILE A 138 6.16 -7.31 -13.41
C ILE A 138 6.39 -5.80 -13.30
N ILE A 139 6.22 -5.27 -12.10
CA ILE A 139 6.43 -3.87 -11.76
C ILE A 139 7.70 -3.77 -10.92
N ASP A 140 8.71 -3.08 -11.45
CA ASP A 140 9.95 -2.79 -10.71
C ASP A 140 9.79 -1.52 -9.86
N LYS A 141 9.85 -0.34 -10.49
CA LYS A 141 9.78 0.96 -9.79
C LYS A 141 8.57 1.79 -10.10
N LYS A 142 8.00 1.60 -11.29
CA LYS A 142 7.00 2.49 -11.87
C LYS A 142 5.99 1.72 -12.70
N LEU A 143 4.73 2.16 -12.64
CA LEU A 143 3.64 1.71 -13.50
C LEU A 143 2.86 2.94 -13.96
N ASN A 144 2.68 3.09 -15.27
CA ASN A 144 1.84 4.15 -15.84
C ASN A 144 0.48 3.59 -16.20
N PHE A 145 -0.54 4.41 -16.01
CA PHE A 145 -1.90 4.14 -16.47
C PHE A 145 -2.27 5.13 -17.56
N ASP A 146 -2.77 4.59 -18.67
CA ASP A 146 -3.50 5.40 -19.63
C ASP A 146 -4.87 5.76 -19.07
N VAL A 147 -5.43 6.88 -19.50
CA VAL A 147 -6.75 7.33 -19.08
C VAL A 147 -7.68 7.36 -20.28
N SER A 148 -8.82 6.69 -20.15
CA SER A 148 -9.85 6.63 -21.19
C SER A 148 -11.11 7.39 -20.76
N SER A 149 -11.81 7.92 -21.75
CA SER A 149 -13.18 8.44 -21.63
C SER A 149 -14.18 7.63 -22.46
N GLU A 150 -13.75 6.51 -23.03
CA GLU A 150 -14.61 5.56 -23.74
C GLU A 150 -15.52 4.81 -22.75
N ASP A 151 -16.59 4.20 -23.24
CA ASP A 151 -17.54 3.46 -22.39
C ASP A 151 -16.97 2.09 -21.94
N GLU A 152 -16.13 1.49 -22.78
CA GLU A 152 -15.49 0.19 -22.53
C GLU A 152 -13.97 0.34 -22.58
N ILE A 153 -13.27 -0.35 -21.68
CA ILE A 153 -11.80 -0.39 -21.66
C ILE A 153 -11.30 -1.83 -21.57
N ASP A 154 -10.12 -2.05 -22.14
CA ASP A 154 -9.41 -3.32 -22.09
C ASP A 154 -8.57 -3.41 -20.80
N TYR A 155 -9.11 -4.09 -19.78
CA TYR A 155 -8.44 -4.29 -18.50
C TYR A 155 -7.16 -5.14 -18.57
N SER A 156 -6.85 -5.77 -19.71
CA SER A 156 -5.54 -6.44 -19.88
C SER A 156 -4.38 -5.44 -19.89
N LYS A 157 -4.67 -4.15 -20.09
CA LYS A 157 -3.71 -3.03 -20.05
C LYS A 157 -4.01 -2.13 -18.85
N PRO A 158 -3.00 -1.44 -18.29
CA PRO A 158 -3.20 -0.51 -17.19
C PRO A 158 -3.95 0.75 -17.68
N ILE A 159 -5.28 0.69 -17.68
CA ILE A 159 -6.16 1.78 -18.12
C ILE A 159 -7.14 2.13 -16.99
N LEU A 160 -7.35 3.42 -16.77
CA LEU A 160 -8.34 3.95 -15.84
C LEU A 160 -9.37 4.81 -16.59
N TYR A 161 -10.62 4.79 -16.13
CA TYR A 161 -11.61 5.77 -16.56
C TYR A 161 -11.27 7.14 -15.96
N ASN A 162 -11.44 8.19 -16.76
CA ASN A 162 -11.18 9.58 -16.36
C ASN A 162 -11.95 10.03 -15.11
N ASN A 163 -13.07 9.38 -14.82
CA ASN A 163 -13.97 9.68 -13.70
C ASN A 163 -13.69 8.83 -12.45
N CYS A 164 -12.58 8.08 -12.41
CA CYS A 164 -12.21 7.18 -11.32
C CYS A 164 -13.16 5.99 -11.09
N ALA A 165 -13.94 5.57 -12.10
CA ALA A 165 -14.92 4.50 -11.95
C ALA A 165 -14.31 3.12 -11.66
N ASN A 166 -13.11 2.83 -12.17
CA ASN A 166 -12.40 1.59 -11.89
C ASN A 166 -11.18 1.82 -10.98
N PRO A 167 -10.83 0.84 -10.14
CA PRO A 167 -9.68 0.94 -9.24
C PRO A 167 -8.36 0.72 -9.98
N ILE A 168 -7.27 1.20 -9.39
CA ILE A 168 -5.92 0.72 -9.70
C ILE A 168 -5.79 -0.72 -9.18
N THR A 169 -5.35 -1.64 -10.04
CA THR A 169 -5.18 -3.05 -9.69
C THR A 169 -3.74 -3.52 -9.85
N ILE A 170 -3.19 -4.06 -8.76
CA ILE A 170 -1.87 -4.70 -8.72
C ILE A 170 -1.97 -6.04 -7.98
N SER A 171 -1.05 -6.96 -8.25
CA SER A 171 -0.93 -8.22 -7.51
C SER A 171 0.44 -8.32 -6.88
N TYR A 172 0.47 -8.57 -5.58
CA TYR A 172 1.66 -9.03 -4.89
C TYR A 172 1.78 -10.54 -5.05
N LYS A 173 2.97 -11.01 -5.43
CA LYS A 173 3.30 -12.43 -5.51
C LYS A 173 4.54 -12.70 -4.68
N ASN A 174 4.43 -13.63 -3.76
CA ASN A 174 5.54 -14.26 -3.07
C ASN A 174 5.76 -15.65 -3.66
N SER A 175 6.78 -15.78 -4.51
CA SER A 175 7.12 -17.03 -5.19
C SER A 175 8.18 -17.84 -4.45
N ASP A 176 8.47 -19.05 -4.93
CA ASP A 176 9.56 -19.90 -4.42
C ASP A 176 9.42 -20.20 -2.92
N LEU A 177 8.19 -20.36 -2.41
CA LEU A 177 7.97 -20.65 -0.99
C LEU A 177 8.51 -22.02 -0.60
N ILE A 178 8.29 -23.00 -1.48
CA ILE A 178 8.72 -24.39 -1.39
C ILE A 178 8.91 -24.91 -2.81
N SER A 179 9.90 -25.80 -2.98
CA SER A 179 10.08 -26.61 -4.18
C SER A 179 10.29 -28.08 -3.81
N SER A 180 9.81 -28.98 -4.67
CA SER A 180 9.97 -30.44 -4.56
C SER A 180 9.46 -31.03 -3.23
N TYR A 181 8.34 -30.54 -2.71
CA TYR A 181 7.74 -31.06 -1.48
C TYR A 181 6.59 -32.03 -1.78
N THR A 182 6.73 -33.27 -1.33
CA THR A 182 5.72 -34.31 -1.57
C THR A 182 4.74 -34.40 -0.40
N ILE A 183 3.45 -34.38 -0.74
CA ILE A 183 2.34 -34.58 0.19
C ILE A 183 1.56 -35.85 -0.17
N ASN A 184 1.03 -36.53 0.85
CA ASN A 184 0.09 -37.62 0.64
C ASN A 184 -1.29 -37.07 0.27
N ASN A 185 -1.98 -37.72 -0.67
CA ASN A 185 -3.32 -37.34 -1.09
C ASN A 185 -4.40 -37.98 -0.20
N ASP A 186 -4.21 -37.96 1.13
CA ASP A 186 -5.16 -38.51 2.11
C ASP A 186 -6.45 -37.67 2.20
N SER A 187 -6.44 -36.46 1.63
CA SER A 187 -7.59 -35.55 1.56
C SER A 187 -7.48 -34.69 0.30
N PRO A 188 -8.61 -34.18 -0.25
CA PRO A 188 -8.61 -33.33 -1.43
C PRO A 188 -7.62 -32.17 -1.31
N LEU A 189 -6.90 -31.88 -2.40
CA LEU A 189 -6.00 -30.76 -2.50
C LEU A 189 -6.76 -29.55 -3.03
N PHE A 190 -6.77 -28.47 -2.26
CA PHE A 190 -7.30 -27.18 -2.69
C PHE A 190 -6.13 -26.27 -3.07
N TYR A 191 -6.24 -25.60 -4.21
CA TYR A 191 -5.25 -24.67 -4.73
C TYR A 191 -5.56 -23.26 -4.23
N ASP A 192 -5.49 -23.13 -2.92
CA ASP A 192 -5.77 -21.93 -2.17
C ASP A 192 -4.85 -21.83 -0.94
N GLY A 193 -5.07 -20.83 -0.11
CA GLY A 193 -4.31 -20.59 1.10
C GLY A 193 -4.25 -21.74 2.12
N SER A 194 -5.19 -22.70 2.08
CA SER A 194 -5.11 -23.91 2.92
C SER A 194 -3.90 -24.78 2.57
N LEU A 195 -3.38 -24.67 1.34
CA LEU A 195 -2.18 -25.35 0.89
C LEU A 195 -0.93 -24.90 1.67
N LEU A 196 -0.86 -23.62 2.05
CA LEU A 196 0.23 -23.11 2.88
C LEU A 196 0.30 -23.86 4.21
N LYS A 197 -0.86 -24.17 4.82
CA LYS A 197 -0.93 -24.95 6.06
C LYS A 197 -0.50 -26.40 5.84
N LYS A 198 -0.97 -27.05 4.76
CA LYS A 198 -0.56 -28.41 4.40
C LYS A 198 0.95 -28.53 4.17
N CYS A 199 1.57 -27.46 3.68
CA CYS A 199 3.01 -27.40 3.43
C CYS A 199 3.83 -26.86 4.62
N ASN A 200 3.21 -26.70 5.80
CA ASN A 200 3.87 -26.19 7.01
C ASN A 200 4.51 -24.80 6.85
N ILE A 201 3.99 -23.96 5.94
CA ILE A 201 4.46 -22.57 5.76
C ILE A 201 3.95 -21.72 6.91
N ILE A 202 4.83 -21.09 7.67
CA ILE A 202 4.49 -20.20 8.79
C ILE A 202 4.12 -18.80 8.27
N LEU A 203 2.90 -18.30 8.55
CA LEU A 203 2.45 -16.97 8.05
C LEU A 203 3.36 -15.82 8.47
N ASN A 204 3.96 -15.87 9.66
CA ASN A 204 4.88 -14.82 10.11
C ASN A 204 6.14 -14.70 9.22
N ASN A 205 6.51 -15.76 8.48
CA ASN A 205 7.60 -15.72 7.52
C ASN A 205 7.19 -15.11 6.17
N LEU A 206 5.89 -14.93 5.93
CA LEU A 206 5.33 -14.35 4.71
C LEU A 206 5.01 -12.85 4.83
N LYS A 207 5.15 -12.28 6.04
CA LYS A 207 4.88 -10.85 6.28
C LYS A 207 5.71 -9.98 5.35
N CYS A 208 5.04 -9.04 4.70
CA CYS A 208 5.62 -8.11 3.75
C CYS A 208 4.88 -6.78 3.83
N ASN A 209 5.61 -5.69 3.68
CA ASN A 209 5.09 -4.33 3.60
C ASN A 209 5.85 -3.59 2.52
N PHE A 210 5.13 -2.81 1.72
CA PHE A 210 5.70 -1.94 0.73
C PHE A 210 4.96 -0.61 0.67
N SER A 211 5.64 0.38 0.12
CA SER A 211 5.12 1.73 -0.06
C SER A 211 5.51 2.28 -1.41
N PHE A 212 4.71 3.21 -1.92
CA PHE A 212 4.91 3.88 -3.20
C PHE A 212 4.15 5.20 -3.20
N TYR A 213 4.31 5.98 -4.27
CA TYR A 213 3.49 7.15 -4.52
C TYR A 213 2.54 6.91 -5.67
N ILE A 214 1.31 7.39 -5.53
CA ILE A 214 0.40 7.58 -6.65
C ILE A 214 0.48 9.06 -7.04
N ILE A 215 0.74 9.32 -8.32
CA ILE A 215 0.78 10.67 -8.88
C ILE A 215 -0.33 10.76 -9.93
N ILE A 216 -1.17 11.79 -9.81
CA ILE A 216 -2.28 12.09 -10.71
C ILE A 216 -2.00 13.42 -11.38
N GLU A 217 -2.15 13.50 -12.69
CA GLU A 217 -2.34 14.78 -13.39
C GLU A 217 -3.82 14.89 -13.77
N ASN A 218 -4.44 16.04 -13.53
CA ASN A 218 -5.81 16.31 -13.97
C ASN A 218 -5.86 16.98 -15.35
N ASN A 219 -7.06 17.23 -15.87
CA ASN A 219 -7.23 17.85 -17.19
C ASN A 219 -6.89 19.34 -17.24
N LEU A 220 -6.65 19.99 -16.09
CA LEU A 220 -6.08 21.34 -16.00
C LEU A 220 -4.54 21.34 -15.98
N GLY A 221 -3.90 20.17 -15.90
CA GLY A 221 -2.44 20.02 -15.85
C GLY A 221 -1.85 20.11 -14.44
N TYR A 222 -2.66 20.22 -13.40
CA TYR A 222 -2.19 20.18 -12.01
C TYR A 222 -1.82 18.76 -11.62
N LYS A 223 -0.68 18.63 -10.91
CA LYS A 223 -0.19 17.34 -10.45
C LYS A 223 -0.41 17.17 -8.98
N TYR A 224 -0.94 16.02 -8.58
CA TYR A 224 -1.14 15.64 -7.20
C TYR A 224 -0.38 14.38 -6.87
N ARG A 225 0.04 14.24 -5.61
CA ARG A 225 0.79 13.09 -5.11
C ARG A 225 0.21 12.58 -3.80
N CYS A 226 0.14 11.27 -3.67
CA CYS A 226 -0.32 10.58 -2.46
C CYS A 226 0.67 9.46 -2.09
N PRO A 227 1.31 9.50 -0.91
CA PRO A 227 2.04 8.34 -0.38
C PRO A 227 1.06 7.24 0.03
N VAL A 228 1.33 6.01 -0.37
CA VAL A 228 0.53 4.83 -0.03
C VAL A 228 1.47 3.77 0.58
N SER A 229 1.06 3.20 1.72
CA SER A 229 1.72 2.04 2.32
C SER A 229 0.71 0.91 2.47
N ILE A 230 1.15 -0.31 2.15
CA ILE A 230 0.34 -1.52 2.19
C ILE A 230 1.08 -2.62 2.95
N ASP A 231 0.41 -3.16 3.96
CA ASP A 231 0.75 -4.43 4.59
C ASP A 231 0.04 -5.58 3.87
N ILE A 232 0.77 -6.64 3.53
CA ILE A 232 0.16 -7.84 2.94
C ILE A 232 -0.65 -8.58 4.02
N PRO A 233 -1.99 -8.65 3.90
CA PRO A 233 -2.84 -9.18 4.94
C PRO A 233 -3.01 -10.69 4.77
N LEU A 234 -2.69 -11.45 5.81
CA LEU A 234 -2.75 -12.93 5.79
C LEU A 234 -3.69 -13.51 6.86
N SER A 235 -4.09 -12.70 7.84
CA SER A 235 -4.95 -13.12 8.95
C SER A 235 -5.46 -11.94 9.75
N ASP A 236 -6.54 -12.16 10.48
CA ASP A 236 -6.97 -11.35 11.61
C ASP A 236 -7.10 -12.21 12.89
N ILE A 237 -7.90 -11.76 13.84
CA ILE A 237 -8.14 -12.42 15.14
C ILE A 237 -8.97 -13.70 14.97
N SER A 238 -9.83 -13.80 13.95
CA SER A 238 -10.81 -14.88 13.80
C SER A 238 -10.48 -15.84 12.66
N THR A 239 -9.83 -15.37 11.60
CA THR A 239 -9.59 -16.11 10.36
C THR A 239 -8.21 -15.83 9.78
N SER A 240 -7.78 -16.70 8.86
CA SER A 240 -6.54 -16.52 8.12
C SER A 240 -6.65 -17.13 6.74
N ILE A 241 -5.66 -16.81 5.90
CA ILE A 241 -5.47 -17.39 4.58
C ILE A 241 -5.46 -18.93 4.61
N TYR A 242 -5.09 -19.58 5.73
CA TYR A 242 -5.16 -21.03 5.86
C TYR A 242 -6.57 -21.62 5.74
N SER A 243 -7.62 -20.81 5.85
CA SER A 243 -9.01 -21.23 5.63
C SER A 243 -9.42 -21.20 4.16
N GLY A 244 -8.48 -20.98 3.24
CA GLY A 244 -8.68 -20.95 1.80
C GLY A 244 -8.32 -19.59 1.22
N THR A 245 -9.07 -18.56 1.56
CA THR A 245 -8.80 -17.19 1.12
C THR A 245 -8.91 -16.22 2.28
N TYR A 246 -8.32 -15.04 2.14
CA TYR A 246 -8.45 -13.97 3.13
C TYR A 246 -8.67 -12.63 2.43
N THR A 247 -9.78 -11.97 2.74
CA THR A 247 -10.10 -10.65 2.18
C THR A 247 -10.05 -9.60 3.28
N TYR A 248 -9.32 -8.52 3.04
CA TYR A 248 -9.24 -7.38 3.93
C TYR A 248 -9.67 -6.10 3.20
N ILE A 249 -10.60 -5.37 3.79
CA ILE A 249 -11.00 -4.04 3.31
C ILE A 249 -10.35 -3.01 4.22
N TYR A 250 -9.34 -2.33 3.68
CA TYR A 250 -8.67 -1.23 4.34
C TYR A 250 -9.35 0.08 3.94
N ASN A 251 -9.77 0.88 4.92
CA ASN A 251 -10.38 2.18 4.69
C ASN A 251 -9.44 3.30 5.17
N PRO A 252 -8.36 3.60 4.43
CA PRO A 252 -7.46 4.70 4.78
C PRO A 252 -8.17 6.05 4.64
N ASN A 253 -7.56 7.10 5.18
CA ASN A 253 -7.92 8.48 4.86
C ASN A 253 -6.74 9.13 4.13
N TYR A 254 -6.35 8.57 2.99
CA TYR A 254 -5.26 9.16 2.20
C TYR A 254 -5.78 10.28 1.32
N SER A 255 -5.06 11.38 1.31
CA SER A 255 -5.37 12.57 0.52
C SER A 255 -4.26 12.84 -0.48
N PHE A 256 -4.64 13.26 -1.67
CA PHE A 256 -3.71 13.72 -2.68
C PHE A 256 -3.37 15.20 -2.45
N TYR A 257 -2.07 15.51 -2.46
CA TYR A 257 -1.57 16.86 -2.26
C TYR A 257 -1.03 17.44 -3.56
N LEU A 258 -1.26 18.72 -3.79
CA LEU A 258 -0.69 19.42 -4.94
C LEU A 258 0.84 19.30 -4.89
N TYR A 259 1.41 18.80 -5.98
CA TYR A 259 2.80 18.41 -6.09
C TYR A 259 3.55 19.26 -7.13
N THR A 260 2.83 19.84 -8.11
CA THR A 260 3.38 20.79 -9.11
C THR A 260 2.28 21.45 -9.91
#